data_AF-A0A1U7WLV4-F1
#
_entry.id   AF-A0A1U7WLV4-F1
#
_cell.length_a   1.000
_cell.length_b   1.000
_cell.length_c   1.000
_cell.angle_alpha   90.00
_cell.angle_beta   90.00
_cell.angle_gamma   90.00
#
_symmetry.space_group_name_H-M   'P 1'
#
loop_
_entity.id
_entity.type
_entity.pdbx_description
1 polymer ?
#
loop_
_entity_poly.entity_id
_entity_poly.type
_entity_poly.pdbx_seq_one_letter_code
_entity_poly.pdbx_strand_id
1 'polypeptide(L)'
;MLEELSLTHTDITIEGIEALGRSCPRLKSFELNSIYCKEDGKDDEALAIAKNLPTLHHLRLIGNSMTKEGLQAILDGCPNLVSLDLRLCYDLTLLIALISGRFSRQIKHVKNPFDSLEGFKYAFAYAYP
;
A
#
# COMPACT_ATOMS: atom_id res chain seq x y z
N MET A 1 6.78 12.32 18.05
CA MET A 1 6.93 12.22 16.58
C MET A 1 6.08 11.06 16.10
N LEU A 2 5.47 11.16 14.91
CA LEU A 2 4.56 10.15 14.39
C LEU A 2 5.33 8.94 13.84
N GLU A 3 4.98 7.73 14.27
CA GLU A 3 5.56 6.47 13.76
C GLU A 3 4.56 5.62 12.97
N GLU A 4 3.27 5.83 13.19
CA GLU A 4 2.19 5.09 12.57
C GLU A 4 1.08 6.03 12.12
N LEU A 5 0.58 5.83 10.91
CA LEU A 5 -0.56 6.58 10.38
C LEU A 5 -1.47 5.63 9.62
N SER A 6 -2.77 5.70 9.90
CA SER A 6 -3.79 4.93 9.20
C SER A 6 -4.86 5.86 8.65
N LEU A 7 -5.02 5.83 7.33
CA LEU A 7 -6.04 6.55 6.58
C LEU A 7 -6.90 5.51 5.85
N THR A 8 -8.21 5.62 5.98
CA THR A 8 -9.17 4.73 5.33
C THR A 8 -10.35 5.59 4.92
N HIS A 9 -10.79 5.45 3.67
CA HIS A 9 -11.83 6.32 3.09
C HIS A 9 -11.47 7.81 3.16
N THR A 10 -10.22 8.15 2.81
CA THR A 10 -9.72 9.53 2.82
C THR A 10 -9.14 9.87 1.46
N ASP A 11 -9.47 11.07 0.97
CA ASP A 11 -8.85 11.64 -0.24
C ASP A 11 -7.52 12.32 0.12
N ILE A 12 -6.52 11.51 0.51
CA ILE A 12 -5.16 12.05 0.62
C ILE A 12 -4.64 12.37 -0.79
N THR A 13 -4.10 13.58 -0.95
CA THR A 13 -3.47 13.98 -2.22
C THR A 13 -2.01 13.54 -2.24
N ILE A 14 -1.41 13.58 -3.43
CA ILE A 14 0.02 13.32 -3.61
C ILE A 14 0.87 14.26 -2.76
N GLU A 15 0.53 15.55 -2.73
CA GLU A 15 1.19 16.55 -1.90
C GLU A 15 1.09 16.22 -0.41
N GLY A 16 -0.01 15.60 0.01
CA GLY A 16 -0.20 15.08 1.36
C GLY A 16 0.80 13.97 1.70
N ILE A 17 0.99 12.99 0.80
CA ILE A 17 1.99 11.93 0.96
C ILE A 17 3.40 12.50 0.97
N GLU A 18 3.70 13.47 0.10
CA GLU A 18 5.00 14.15 0.13
C GLU A 18 5.25 14.90 1.43
N ALA A 19 4.23 15.59 1.96
CA ALA A 19 4.31 16.28 3.23
C ALA A 19 4.57 15.31 4.39
N LEU A 20 3.97 14.12 4.37
CA LEU A 20 4.28 13.07 5.35
C LEU A 20 5.77 12.70 5.31
N GLY A 21 6.36 12.52 4.12
CA GLY A 21 7.78 12.22 3.98
C GLY A 21 8.70 13.32 4.54
N ARG A 22 8.33 14.59 4.33
CA ARG A 22 9.10 15.73 4.84
C ARG A 22 8.95 15.94 6.35
N SER A 23 7.74 15.74 6.88
CA SER A 23 7.38 16.11 8.26
C SER A 23 7.44 14.95 9.25
N CYS A 24 7.38 13.70 8.77
CA CYS A 24 7.33 12.50 9.61
C CYS A 24 8.50 11.54 9.31
N PRO A 25 9.76 11.94 9.58
CA PRO A 25 10.96 11.12 9.25
C PRO A 25 11.07 9.81 10.05
N ARG A 26 10.17 9.59 11.03
CA ARG A 26 10.09 8.37 11.84
C ARG A 26 8.89 7.49 11.49
N LEU A 27 8.15 7.80 10.43
CA LEU A 27 7.01 7.01 10.00
C LEU A 27 7.49 5.63 9.53
N LYS A 28 7.03 4.59 10.21
CA LYS A 28 7.38 3.18 9.94
C LYS A 28 6.18 2.37 9.46
N SER A 29 4.97 2.74 9.87
CA SER A 29 3.75 2.07 9.47
C SER A 29 2.81 3.06 8.81
N PHE A 30 2.43 2.78 7.57
CA PHE A 30 1.46 3.57 6.85
C PHE A 30 0.36 2.69 6.28
N GLU A 31 -0.89 3.02 6.59
CA GLU A 31 -2.06 2.39 6.01
C GLU A 31 -2.81 3.44 5.21
N LEU A 32 -3.03 3.16 3.93
CA LEU A 32 -3.83 3.96 3.04
C LEU A 32 -4.79 3.01 2.33
N ASN A 33 -6.01 2.88 2.85
CA ASN A 33 -6.99 1.96 2.29
C ASN A 33 -8.02 2.73 1.47
N SER A 34 -8.15 2.37 0.19
CA SER A 34 -9.15 2.92 -0.72
C SER A 34 -10.00 1.78 -1.24
N ILE A 35 -11.27 1.69 -0.83
CA ILE A 35 -12.18 0.61 -1.27
C ILE A 35 -12.98 1.05 -2.51
N TYR A 36 -12.80 2.30 -2.95
CA TYR A 36 -13.37 2.81 -4.19
C TYR A 36 -12.32 2.72 -5.30
N CYS A 37 -12.69 2.07 -6.41
CA CYS A 37 -11.87 2.06 -7.62
C CYS A 37 -11.76 3.50 -8.14
N LYS A 38 -10.61 4.13 -7.96
CA LYS A 38 -10.27 5.33 -8.73
C LYS A 38 -9.97 4.86 -10.16
N GLU A 39 -10.72 5.36 -11.14
CA GLU A 39 -10.49 5.04 -12.56
C GLU A 39 -9.20 5.71 -13.10
N ASP A 40 -8.78 6.82 -12.49
CA ASP A 40 -7.64 7.63 -12.89
C ASP A 40 -6.47 7.52 -11.90
N GLY A 41 -5.22 7.62 -12.39
CA GLY A 41 -4.03 7.77 -11.54
C GLY A 41 -3.52 6.49 -10.88
N LYS A 42 -3.62 5.32 -11.55
CA LYS A 42 -3.36 3.99 -10.96
C LYS A 42 -2.09 3.87 -10.11
N ASP A 43 -1.00 4.56 -10.43
CA ASP A 43 0.27 4.40 -9.69
C ASP A 43 0.67 5.64 -8.88
N ASP A 44 -0.14 6.70 -8.86
CA ASP A 44 0.29 8.00 -8.33
C ASP A 44 0.60 7.93 -6.83
N GLU A 45 -0.31 7.35 -6.02
CA GLU A 45 -0.06 7.14 -4.59
C GLU A 45 1.13 6.19 -4.36
N ALA A 46 1.28 5.16 -5.19
CA ALA A 46 2.39 4.19 -5.09
C ALA A 46 3.75 4.86 -5.32
N LEU A 47 3.85 5.68 -6.38
CA LEU A 47 5.04 6.46 -6.72
C LEU A 47 5.36 7.50 -5.64
N ALA A 48 4.33 8.16 -5.11
CA ALA A 48 4.50 9.14 -4.04
C ALA A 48 5.02 8.48 -2.76
N ILE A 49 4.47 7.32 -2.37
CA ILE A 49 4.94 6.53 -1.23
C ILE A 49 6.40 6.12 -1.44
N ALA A 50 6.70 5.51 -2.58
CA ALA A 50 8.04 5.03 -2.92
C ALA A 50 9.10 6.13 -2.82
N LYS A 51 8.79 7.32 -3.33
CA LYS A 51 9.72 8.46 -3.38
C LYS A 51 9.92 9.13 -2.02
N ASN A 52 8.86 9.21 -1.21
CA ASN A 52 8.85 10.10 -0.05
C ASN A 52 8.88 9.38 1.30
N LEU A 53 8.58 8.08 1.35
CA LEU A 53 8.48 7.32 2.61
C LEU A 53 9.49 6.15 2.68
N PRO A 54 10.81 6.39 2.54
CA PRO A 54 11.82 5.31 2.47
C PRO A 54 12.05 4.57 3.81
N THR A 55 11.53 5.10 4.92
CA THR A 55 11.67 4.54 6.27
C THR A 55 10.58 3.52 6.61
N LEU A 56 9.63 3.27 5.71
CA LEU A 56 8.53 2.35 5.97
C LEU A 56 9.02 0.91 6.17
N HIS A 57 8.41 0.27 7.16
CA HIS A 57 8.56 -1.14 7.49
C HIS A 57 7.25 -1.90 7.24
N HIS A 58 6.11 -1.22 7.41
CA HIS A 58 4.78 -1.79 7.20
C HIS A 58 3.96 -0.88 6.30
N LEU A 59 3.39 -1.46 5.25
CA LEU A 59 2.52 -0.76 4.32
C LEU A 59 1.25 -1.57 4.07
N ARG A 60 0.10 -0.91 4.17
CA ARG A 60 -1.20 -1.50 3.85
C ARG A 60 -1.90 -0.62 2.82
N LEU A 61 -2.30 -1.22 1.71
CA LEU A 61 -2.94 -0.57 0.58
C LEU A 61 -4.25 -1.26 0.20
N ILE A 62 -5.08 -1.69 1.16
CA ILE A 62 -6.27 -2.49 0.85
C ILE A 62 -7.19 -1.74 -0.12
N GLY A 63 -7.53 -2.41 -1.23
CA GLY A 63 -8.45 -1.93 -2.26
C GLY A 63 -7.87 -0.91 -3.24
N ASN A 64 -6.61 -0.47 -3.05
CA ASN A 64 -6.03 0.51 -3.96
C ASN A 64 -5.79 -0.11 -5.33
N SER A 65 -6.14 0.63 -6.39
CA SER A 65 -5.74 0.30 -7.74
C SER A 65 -4.26 0.62 -7.91
N MET A 66 -3.51 -0.30 -8.51
CA MET A 66 -2.12 -0.07 -8.92
C MET A 66 -1.66 -1.12 -9.92
N THR A 67 -0.67 -0.76 -10.73
CA THR A 67 -0.04 -1.65 -11.70
C THR A 67 1.19 -2.33 -11.11
N LYS A 68 1.84 -3.19 -11.91
CA LYS A 68 3.13 -3.78 -11.53
C LYS A 68 4.20 -2.71 -11.34
N GLU A 69 4.15 -1.63 -12.12
CA GLU A 69 5.10 -0.53 -12.09
C GLU A 69 5.03 0.23 -10.77
N GLY A 70 3.82 0.55 -10.30
CA GLY A 70 3.62 1.17 -8.98
C GLY A 70 4.10 0.29 -7.83
N LEU A 71 3.78 -1.01 -7.87
CA LEU A 71 4.27 -1.95 -6.86
C LEU A 71 5.80 -2.10 -6.89
N GLN A 72 6.41 -2.15 -8.08
CA GLN A 72 7.86 -2.21 -8.22
C GLN A 72 8.53 -0.95 -7.67
N ALA A 73 7.94 0.23 -7.90
CA ALA A 73 8.43 1.48 -7.34
C ALA A 73 8.43 1.43 -5.80
N ILE A 74 7.36 0.94 -5.17
CA ILE A 74 7.30 0.77 -3.71
C ILE A 74 8.44 -0.12 -3.21
N LEU A 75 8.65 -1.28 -3.85
CA LEU A 75 9.69 -2.21 -3.42
C LEU A 75 11.10 -1.59 -3.51
N ASP A 76 11.36 -0.80 -4.56
CA ASP A 76 12.64 -0.15 -4.77
C ASP A 76 12.82 1.11 -3.88
N GLY A 77 11.76 1.85 -3.62
CA GLY A 77 11.77 3.09 -2.83
C GLY A 77 11.68 2.90 -1.31
N CYS A 78 11.12 1.79 -0.85
CA CYS A 78 10.97 1.45 0.57
C CYS A 78 11.84 0.25 0.96
N PRO A 79 13.18 0.39 1.05
CA PRO A 79 14.11 -0.73 1.22
C PRO A 79 13.95 -1.48 2.56
N ASN A 80 13.36 -0.85 3.58
CA ASN A 80 13.15 -1.44 4.89
C ASN A 80 11.79 -2.15 5.05
N LEU A 81 10.99 -2.19 3.98
CA LEU A 81 9.65 -2.76 4.02
C LEU A 81 9.73 -4.26 4.32
N VAL A 82 9.06 -4.71 5.39
CA VAL A 82 9.00 -6.12 5.83
C VAL A 82 7.59 -6.69 5.77
N SER A 83 6.57 -5.83 5.74
CA SER A 83 5.16 -6.22 5.65
C SER A 83 4.43 -5.39 4.60
N LEU A 84 3.71 -6.08 3.73
CA LEU A 84 2.91 -5.46 2.67
C LEU A 84 1.55 -6.16 2.56
N ASP A 85 0.47 -5.39 2.68
CA ASP A 85 -0.91 -5.88 2.61
C ASP A 85 -1.62 -5.26 1.40
N LEU A 86 -1.91 -6.11 0.41
CA LEU A 86 -2.47 -5.77 -0.90
C LEU A 86 -3.85 -6.40 -1.12
N ARG A 87 -4.57 -6.76 -0.05
CA ARG A 87 -5.92 -7.33 -0.18
C ARG A 87 -6.82 -6.39 -0.99
N LEU A 88 -7.67 -6.94 -1.84
CA LEU A 88 -8.55 -6.21 -2.78
C LEU A 88 -7.83 -5.36 -3.85
N CYS A 89 -6.50 -5.40 -3.99
CA CYS A 89 -5.78 -4.77 -5.11
C CYS A 89 -5.89 -5.63 -6.38
N TYR A 90 -7.07 -5.69 -7.00
CA TYR A 90 -7.37 -6.66 -8.04
C TYR A 90 -6.63 -6.46 -9.37
N ASP A 91 -6.18 -5.24 -9.69
CA ASP A 91 -5.34 -4.97 -10.87
C ASP A 91 -4.00 -5.74 -10.82
N LEU A 92 -3.56 -6.17 -9.63
CA LEU A 92 -2.33 -6.92 -9.42
C LEU A 92 -2.49 -8.45 -9.54
N THR A 93 -3.72 -8.94 -9.75
CA THR A 93 -4.09 -10.37 -9.71
C THR A 93 -3.18 -11.26 -10.57
N LEU A 94 -2.86 -10.83 -11.78
CA LEU A 94 -2.02 -11.61 -12.72
C LEU A 94 -0.52 -11.32 -12.56
N LEU A 95 -0.15 -10.30 -11.78
CA LEU A 95 1.19 -9.75 -11.73
C LEU A 95 1.95 -10.18 -10.47
N ILE A 96 1.28 -10.40 -9.35
CA ILE A 96 1.93 -10.81 -8.09
C ILE A 96 2.72 -12.12 -8.24
N ALA A 97 2.21 -13.07 -9.02
CA ALA A 97 2.92 -14.31 -9.32
C ALA A 97 4.29 -14.07 -10.02
N LEU A 98 4.43 -13.00 -10.79
CA LEU A 98 5.65 -12.67 -11.57
C LEU A 98 6.70 -11.91 -10.75
N ILE A 99 6.29 -11.14 -9.74
CA ILE A 99 7.18 -10.38 -8.85
C ILE A 99 7.47 -11.13 -7.54
N SER A 100 6.85 -12.30 -7.34
CA SER A 100 7.05 -13.23 -6.20
C SER A 100 8.53 -13.49 -5.85
N GLY A 101 9.41 -13.56 -6.86
CA GLY A 101 10.86 -13.73 -6.66
C GLY A 101 11.57 -12.54 -5.99
N ARG A 102 11.04 -11.31 -6.17
CA ARG A 102 11.57 -10.09 -5.54
C ARG A 102 10.92 -9.86 -4.17
N PHE A 103 9.61 -10.13 -4.07
CA PHE A 103 8.88 -10.17 -2.80
C PHE A 103 9.58 -11.02 -1.74
N SER A 104 9.98 -12.25 -2.10
CA SER A 104 10.50 -13.23 -1.14
C SER A 104 11.84 -12.84 -0.48
N ARG A 105 12.60 -11.90 -1.06
CA ARG A 105 13.89 -11.47 -0.50
C ARG A 105 13.77 -10.35 0.52
N GLN A 106 12.75 -9.49 0.39
CA GLN A 106 12.59 -8.27 1.18
C GLN A 106 11.38 -8.34 2.11
N ILE A 107 10.24 -8.81 1.60
CA ILE A 107 8.97 -8.81 2.33
C ILE A 107 8.76 -10.16 3.02
N LYS A 108 8.66 -10.14 4.34
CA LYS A 108 8.43 -11.34 5.17
C LYS A 108 6.96 -11.67 5.31
N HIS A 109 6.10 -10.64 5.31
CA HIS A 109 4.67 -10.78 5.53
C HIS A 109 3.91 -10.11 4.39
N VAL A 110 3.40 -10.92 3.46
CA VAL A 110 2.58 -10.46 2.34
C VAL A 110 1.15 -10.93 2.54
N LYS A 111 0.18 -10.03 2.36
CA LYS A 111 -1.22 -10.41 2.13
C LYS A 111 -1.61 -10.08 0.69
N ASN A 112 -2.08 -11.09 -0.03
CA ASN A 112 -2.40 -11.03 -1.45
C ASN A 112 -3.84 -10.51 -1.67
N PRO A 113 -4.19 -10.06 -2.89
CA PRO A 113 -5.50 -9.51 -3.23
C PRO A 113 -6.70 -10.35 -2.79
N PHE A 114 -6.59 -11.68 -2.80
CA PHE A 114 -7.68 -12.60 -2.46
C PHE A 114 -7.59 -13.19 -1.05
N ASP A 115 -6.61 -12.79 -0.25
CA ASP A 115 -6.50 -13.26 1.13
C ASP A 115 -7.66 -12.71 1.98
N SER A 116 -8.04 -13.47 3.01
CA SER A 116 -9.13 -13.11 3.93
C SER A 116 -8.98 -11.67 4.47
N LEU A 117 -10.11 -10.94 4.51
CA LEU A 117 -10.20 -9.62 5.14
C LEU A 117 -10.23 -9.67 6.67
N GLU A 118 -9.99 -10.84 7.29
CA GLU A 118 -9.86 -10.96 8.73
C GLU A 118 -8.89 -9.92 9.31
N GLY A 119 -9.29 -9.30 10.42
CA GLY A 119 -8.56 -8.21 11.08
C GLY A 119 -8.70 -6.84 10.40
N PHE A 120 -9.36 -6.72 9.25
CA PHE A 120 -9.69 -5.42 8.66
C PHE A 120 -11.03 -4.90 9.19
N LYS A 121 -10.99 -3.86 10.02
CA LYS A 121 -12.16 -3.34 10.77
C LYS A 121 -13.32 -2.88 9.87
N TYR A 122 -13.04 -2.52 8.62
CA TYR A 122 -14.05 -2.02 7.67
C TYR A 122 -14.58 -3.10 6.70
N ALA A 123 -14.19 -4.36 6.88
CA ALA A 123 -14.61 -5.47 6.01
C ALA A 123 -16.13 -5.69 5.98
N PHE A 124 -16.83 -5.43 7.09
CA PHE A 124 -18.27 -5.69 7.22
C PHE A 124 -19.15 -4.71 6.43
N ALA A 125 -18.64 -3.54 6.06
CA ALA A 125 -19.39 -2.58 5.24
C ALA A 125 -19.52 -3.04 3.77
N TYR A 126 -18.83 -4.11 3.37
CA TYR A 126 -18.74 -4.58 1.98
C TYR A 126 -18.98 -6.11 1.86
N ALA A 127 -19.51 -6.73 2.91
CA ALA A 127 -19.85 -8.16 2.94
C ALA A 127 -21.24 -8.48 2.33
N TYR A 128 -21.89 -7.52 1.67
CA TYR A 128 -23.16 -7.75 0.98
C TYR A 128 -23.12 -7.18 -0.46
N PRO A 129 -23.59 -7.95 -1.45
CA PRO A 129 -23.68 -7.52 -2.84
C PRO A 129 -24.71 -6.40 -3.06
#